data_AF-A0AAN8PKU6-F1
#
_entry.id   AF-A0AAN8PKU6-F1
#
_cell.length_a   1.000
_cell.length_b   1.000
_cell.length_c   1.000
_cell.angle_alpha   90.00
_cell.angle_beta   90.00
_cell.angle_gamma   90.00
#
_symmetry.space_group_name_H-M   'P 1'
#
loop_
_entity.id
_entity.type
_entity.pdbx_description
1 polymer ?
#
loop_
_entity_poly.entity_id
_entity_poly.type
_entity_poly.pdbx_seq_one_letter_code
_entity_poly.pdbx_strand_id
1 'polypeptide(L)'
;MRINKCKVYIISALLLNLFMIIYFIILQHKDLKMKPDNIQRQTRQELTVIIREYEEFENNLENTIDKLYGLSDRMDIVIISDKIPYPPIKHTSSDRITFISLESTIKKSILTTRPERFIRSDFVLFMPDSTSMSSWYDMQEAIDLLIKSTKLYSAIVLPVLPSQVNCQKLKFDVKKWTVIYTDSESKCDMVIGNHGILTKTESILEFTDPFIRPLHLSFYIQNSLNDYPVLIYYKTVLSSLRMLFSEPHNSWKHKKLEDQRRQNLFKNLGIKLIKHANGNEEWFGCSKHTARCFDTVVNDMPEYLYLGRWTPPCCHKALKETVHHVFEILSDCGARFWLEGGSLLGAARGGDIIPWDYDVDIGIYKDDLSKCEEFKIDAKNAIIDEDGFVWEKAIEGEFYRVQYSETNRLHVDIFPFYSKNGTMTKNTWMKTHRQDTEFPESFLKPLTKIQFVGLDAPAPNNVKKFLEYKFGKGVIENPKYPNSQDPHS
;
A
#
# COMPACT_ATOMS: atom_id res chain seq x y z
N MET A 1 62.35 46.96 -58.99
CA MET A 1 61.58 45.78 -59.46
C MET A 1 60.09 46.03 -59.25
N ARG A 2 59.30 46.21 -60.31
CA ARG A 2 57.84 46.34 -60.22
C ARG A 2 57.25 44.97 -59.86
N ILE A 3 56.69 44.84 -58.66
CA ILE A 3 55.97 43.63 -58.25
C ILE A 3 54.68 43.60 -59.08
N ASN A 4 54.62 42.65 -60.02
CA ASN A 4 53.49 42.47 -60.93
C ASN A 4 52.24 42.13 -60.10
N LYS A 5 51.06 42.68 -60.42
CA LYS A 5 49.82 42.50 -59.64
C LYS A 5 49.52 41.02 -59.35
N CYS A 6 49.88 40.14 -60.30
CA CYS A 6 49.76 38.69 -60.16
C CYS A 6 50.59 38.11 -58.99
N LYS A 7 51.80 38.64 -58.72
CA LYS A 7 52.62 38.23 -57.56
C LYS A 7 51.99 38.66 -56.23
N VAL A 8 51.32 39.80 -56.20
CA VAL A 8 50.60 40.25 -54.99
C VAL A 8 49.43 39.30 -54.69
N TYR A 9 48.65 38.91 -55.71
CA TYR A 9 47.54 37.97 -55.52
C TYR A 9 48.00 36.59 -55.04
N ILE A 10 49.10 36.06 -55.59
CA ILE A 10 49.67 34.78 -55.17
C ILE A 10 50.16 34.86 -53.72
N ILE A 11 50.86 35.93 -53.34
CA ILE A 11 51.34 36.12 -51.97
C ILE A 11 50.16 36.26 -51.00
N SER A 12 49.11 37.00 -51.36
CA SER A 12 47.92 37.11 -50.52
C SER A 12 47.18 35.79 -50.37
N ALA A 13 47.09 34.96 -51.42
CA ALA A 13 46.46 33.65 -51.35
C ALA A 13 47.28 32.67 -50.47
N LEU A 14 48.61 32.72 -50.57
CA LEU A 14 49.51 31.92 -49.72
C LEU A 14 49.39 32.33 -48.25
N LEU A 15 49.32 33.63 -47.96
CA LEU A 15 49.14 34.13 -46.59
C LEU A 15 47.77 33.75 -46.02
N LEU A 16 46.71 33.80 -46.84
CA LEU A 16 45.37 33.39 -46.41
C LEU A 16 45.31 31.88 -46.11
N ASN A 17 45.96 31.06 -46.95
CA ASN A 17 46.02 29.62 -46.75
C ASN A 17 46.86 29.26 -45.51
N LEU A 18 47.98 29.96 -45.29
CA LEU A 18 48.79 29.81 -44.08
C LEU A 18 47.99 30.21 -42.82
N PHE A 19 47.21 31.28 -42.89
CA PHE A 19 46.34 31.70 -41.79
C PHE A 19 45.25 30.67 -41.49
N MET A 20 44.63 30.08 -42.52
CA MET A 20 43.63 29.01 -42.35
C MET A 20 44.24 27.74 -41.73
N ILE A 21 45.46 27.36 -42.12
CA ILE A 21 46.19 26.23 -41.54
C ILE A 21 46.53 26.50 -40.07
N ILE A 22 47.05 27.69 -39.75
CA ILE A 22 47.35 28.09 -38.37
C ILE A 22 46.06 28.13 -37.52
N TYR A 23 44.96 28.63 -38.08
CA TYR A 23 43.67 28.65 -37.41
C TYR A 23 43.14 27.23 -37.13
N PHE A 24 43.29 26.30 -38.08
CA PHE A 24 42.95 24.89 -37.89
C PHE A 24 43.83 24.21 -36.83
N ILE A 25 45.13 24.52 -36.80
CA ILE A 25 46.06 24.02 -35.77
C ILE A 25 45.68 24.57 -34.39
N ILE A 26 45.26 25.84 -34.30
CA ILE A 26 44.80 26.46 -33.05
C ILE A 26 43.48 25.85 -32.59
N LEU A 27 42.56 25.51 -33.50
CA LEU A 27 41.31 24.80 -33.18
C LEU A 27 41.60 23.38 -32.67
N GLN A 28 42.45 22.62 -33.35
CA GLN A 28 42.88 21.29 -32.86
C GLN A 28 43.64 21.37 -31.53
N HIS A 29 44.45 22.40 -31.30
CA HIS A 29 45.12 22.60 -30.01
C HIS A 29 44.19 23.10 -28.89
N LYS A 30 43.04 23.71 -29.21
CA LYS A 30 42.00 24.03 -28.22
C LYS A 30 41.27 22.76 -27.76
N ASP A 31 41.07 21.79 -28.64
CA ASP A 31 40.53 20.47 -28.27
C ASP A 31 41.56 19.58 -27.53
N LEU A 32 42.86 19.80 -27.75
CA LEU A 32 43.96 19.06 -27.10
C LEU A 32 44.52 19.72 -25.82
N LYS A 33 43.94 20.84 -25.36
CA LYS A 33 44.23 21.40 -24.03
C LYS A 33 43.08 21.10 -23.08
N MET A 34 42.93 19.82 -22.75
CA MET A 34 42.41 19.44 -21.43
C MET A 34 43.27 20.15 -20.38
N LYS A 35 42.61 20.93 -19.52
CA LYS A 35 43.21 21.55 -18.34
C LYS A 35 43.91 20.47 -17.51
N PRO A 36 45.14 20.70 -17.02
CA PRO A 36 45.78 19.80 -16.09
C PRO A 36 45.08 19.89 -14.73
N ASP A 37 44.74 18.72 -14.20
CA ASP A 37 44.47 18.38 -12.80
C ASP A 37 43.60 19.34 -12.00
N ASN A 38 42.30 19.22 -12.22
CA ASN A 38 41.42 19.02 -11.08
C ASN A 38 41.03 17.53 -11.11
N ILE A 39 41.90 16.68 -10.54
CA ILE A 39 41.50 15.37 -10.06
C ILE A 39 40.47 15.66 -8.96
N GLN A 40 39.23 15.93 -9.36
CA GLN A 40 38.09 15.58 -8.54
C GLN A 40 38.35 14.14 -8.16
N ARG A 41 38.52 13.88 -6.87
CA ARG A 41 38.34 12.55 -6.31
C ARG A 41 37.02 12.03 -6.90
N GLN A 42 37.07 11.23 -7.97
CA GLN A 42 35.98 10.37 -8.33
C GLN A 42 35.83 9.47 -7.11
N THR A 43 34.89 9.82 -6.25
CA THR A 43 34.40 8.93 -5.20
C THR A 43 34.09 7.62 -5.89
N ARG A 44 34.93 6.61 -5.66
CA ARG A 44 34.77 5.29 -6.25
C ARG A 44 33.49 4.72 -5.65
N GLN A 45 32.39 4.74 -6.41
CA GLN A 45 31.13 4.25 -5.89
C GLN A 45 31.25 2.75 -5.60
N GLU A 46 30.73 2.35 -4.44
CA GLU A 46 30.60 0.96 -4.03
C GLU A 46 29.14 0.54 -4.19
N LEU A 47 28.91 -0.76 -4.37
CA LEU A 47 27.57 -1.33 -4.57
C LEU A 47 27.42 -2.60 -3.76
N THR A 48 26.29 -2.75 -3.06
CA THR A 48 25.89 -4.02 -2.46
C THR A 48 24.79 -4.63 -3.32
N VAL A 49 25.06 -5.79 -3.91
CA VAL A 49 24.05 -6.60 -4.61
C VAL A 49 23.34 -7.49 -3.59
N ILE A 50 22.03 -7.41 -3.53
CA ILE A 50 21.20 -8.20 -2.62
C ILE A 50 20.39 -9.21 -3.43
N ILE A 51 20.63 -10.49 -3.14
CA ILE A 51 19.88 -11.61 -3.72
C ILE A 51 19.00 -12.21 -2.65
N ARG A 52 17.70 -11.99 -2.78
CA ARG A 52 16.67 -12.43 -1.82
C ARG A 52 15.54 -13.21 -2.49
N GLU A 53 15.28 -12.95 -3.77
CA GLU A 53 14.29 -13.69 -4.55
C GLU A 53 14.91 -14.91 -5.23
N TYR A 54 14.84 -16.04 -4.52
CA TYR A 54 15.21 -17.36 -5.02
C TYR A 54 14.48 -18.46 -4.24
N GLU A 55 14.52 -19.69 -4.76
CA GLU A 55 13.97 -20.87 -4.11
C GLU A 55 15.02 -21.94 -3.82
N GLU A 56 14.98 -22.52 -2.62
CA GLU A 56 15.94 -23.55 -2.21
C GLU A 56 15.86 -24.82 -3.09
N PHE A 57 14.65 -25.18 -3.53
CA PHE A 57 14.43 -26.39 -4.33
C PHE A 57 14.88 -26.25 -5.79
N GLU A 58 15.02 -25.02 -6.31
CA GLU A 58 15.54 -24.76 -7.65
C GLU A 58 16.04 -23.30 -7.73
N ASN A 59 17.35 -23.14 -7.84
CA ASN A 59 18.02 -21.84 -7.99
C ASN A 59 19.27 -21.97 -8.87
N ASN A 60 19.90 -20.85 -9.17
CA ASN A 60 21.15 -20.72 -9.90
C ASN A 60 22.13 -19.80 -9.16
N LEU A 61 22.09 -19.83 -7.82
CA LEU A 61 22.82 -18.86 -6.99
C LEU A 61 24.33 -18.98 -7.14
N GLU A 62 24.89 -20.19 -7.20
CA GLU A 62 26.34 -20.40 -7.32
C GLU A 62 26.88 -19.69 -8.57
N ASN A 63 26.25 -19.90 -9.73
CA ASN A 63 26.63 -19.25 -10.98
C ASN A 63 26.36 -17.74 -10.97
N THR A 64 25.25 -17.29 -10.37
CA THR A 64 24.94 -15.86 -10.20
C THR A 64 26.03 -15.17 -9.39
N ILE A 65 26.45 -15.75 -8.27
CA ILE A 65 27.50 -15.23 -7.39
C ILE A 65 28.84 -15.21 -8.12
N ASP A 66 29.23 -16.30 -8.78
CA ASP A 66 30.51 -16.39 -9.50
C ASP A 66 30.62 -15.34 -10.61
N LYS A 67 29.52 -15.10 -11.35
CA LYS A 67 29.47 -14.07 -12.39
C LYS A 67 29.59 -12.66 -11.83
N LEU A 68 28.95 -12.38 -10.69
CA LEU A 68 29.02 -11.07 -10.05
C LEU A 68 30.38 -10.81 -9.39
N TYR A 69 30.92 -11.80 -8.70
CA TYR A 69 32.15 -11.67 -7.92
C TYR A 69 33.37 -11.26 -8.76
N GLY A 70 33.40 -11.71 -10.02
CA GLY A 70 34.47 -11.40 -10.98
C GLY A 70 34.35 -10.04 -11.67
N LEU A 71 33.27 -9.28 -11.50
CA LEU A 71 33.05 -8.02 -12.24
C LEU A 71 33.78 -6.83 -11.64
N SER A 72 33.86 -6.74 -10.30
CA SER A 72 34.45 -5.60 -9.61
C SER A 72 34.84 -5.97 -8.18
N ASP A 73 35.92 -5.36 -7.69
CA ASP A 73 36.35 -5.40 -6.29
C ASP A 73 35.54 -4.45 -5.39
N ARG A 74 34.72 -3.58 -5.98
CA ARG A 74 33.85 -2.59 -5.28
C ARG A 74 32.41 -3.08 -5.07
N MET A 75 32.20 -4.37 -5.28
CA MET A 75 30.90 -5.01 -5.19
C MET A 75 30.90 -6.01 -4.05
N ASP A 76 30.01 -5.78 -3.09
CA ASP A 76 29.64 -6.75 -2.07
C ASP A 76 28.38 -7.49 -2.52
N ILE A 77 28.29 -8.78 -2.18
CA ILE A 77 27.17 -9.65 -2.53
C ILE A 77 26.58 -10.19 -1.23
N VAL A 78 25.31 -9.86 -0.97
CA VAL A 78 24.58 -10.28 0.23
C VAL A 78 23.41 -11.18 -0.20
N ILE A 79 23.42 -12.42 0.28
CA ILE A 79 22.37 -13.40 0.04
C ILE A 79 21.55 -13.52 1.31
N ILE A 80 20.24 -13.25 1.20
CA ILE A 80 19.34 -13.22 2.35
C ILE A 80 18.32 -14.34 2.25
N SER A 81 18.28 -15.20 3.25
CA SER A 81 17.44 -16.38 3.33
C SER A 81 16.60 -16.38 4.61
N ASP A 82 15.40 -16.96 4.58
CA ASP A 82 14.61 -17.11 5.81
C ASP A 82 15.33 -18.07 6.77
N LYS A 83 15.73 -19.21 6.25
CA LYS A 83 16.43 -20.29 6.97
C LYS A 83 17.78 -20.54 6.32
N ILE A 84 18.62 -21.35 6.97
CA ILE A 84 19.87 -21.79 6.35
C ILE A 84 19.52 -22.59 5.08
N PRO A 85 19.97 -22.18 3.89
CA PRO A 85 19.58 -22.84 2.64
C PRO A 85 19.97 -24.32 2.61
N TYR A 86 19.04 -25.16 2.13
CA TYR A 86 19.29 -26.57 1.89
C TYR A 86 18.82 -26.99 0.48
N PRO A 87 19.69 -27.58 -0.36
CA PRO A 87 21.07 -27.95 -0.08
C PRO A 87 22.00 -26.73 0.12
N PRO A 88 23.15 -26.89 0.82
CA PRO A 88 24.10 -25.81 1.01
C PRO A 88 24.61 -25.25 -0.32
N ILE A 89 24.67 -23.92 -0.43
CA ILE A 89 25.14 -23.21 -1.62
C ILE A 89 26.66 -23.16 -1.61
N LYS A 90 27.30 -23.75 -2.61
CA LYS A 90 28.77 -23.70 -2.77
C LYS A 90 29.17 -22.35 -3.32
N HIS A 91 30.21 -21.77 -2.74
CA HIS A 91 30.76 -20.49 -3.18
C HIS A 91 32.22 -20.37 -2.78
N THR A 92 32.93 -19.45 -3.44
CA THR A 92 34.29 -19.08 -3.06
C THR A 92 34.25 -18.29 -1.75
N SER A 93 34.94 -18.75 -0.71
CA SER A 93 35.06 -18.01 0.55
C SER A 93 35.69 -16.64 0.30
N SER A 94 34.96 -15.57 0.61
CA SER A 94 35.41 -14.19 0.44
C SER A 94 34.69 -13.27 1.41
N ASP A 95 35.40 -12.25 1.91
CA ASP A 95 34.82 -11.24 2.79
C ASP A 95 33.77 -10.35 2.11
N ARG A 96 33.71 -10.37 0.77
CA ARG A 96 32.71 -9.64 -0.05
C ARG A 96 31.42 -10.45 -0.29
N ILE A 97 31.36 -11.73 0.11
CA ILE A 97 30.18 -12.58 -0.06
C ILE A 97 29.64 -12.91 1.33
N THR A 98 28.42 -12.46 1.62
CA THR A 98 27.77 -12.69 2.92
C THR A 98 26.46 -13.45 2.75
N PHE A 99 26.32 -14.57 3.46
CA PHE A 99 25.06 -15.29 3.59
C PHE A 99 24.40 -14.98 4.93
N ILE A 100 23.16 -14.52 4.88
CA ILE A 100 22.40 -14.10 6.06
C ILE A 100 21.13 -14.94 6.13
N SER A 101 20.95 -15.63 7.25
CA SER A 101 19.71 -16.34 7.56
C SER A 101 18.97 -15.59 8.66
N LEU A 102 17.74 -15.16 8.33
CA LEU A 102 16.87 -14.36 9.20
C LEU A 102 16.32 -15.14 10.40
N GLU A 103 16.36 -16.48 10.35
CA GLU A 103 15.92 -17.36 11.42
C GLU A 103 16.69 -17.09 12.72
N SER A 104 15.94 -16.66 13.73
CA SER A 104 16.39 -16.54 15.11
C SER A 104 16.54 -17.93 15.72
N THR A 105 17.75 -18.28 16.14
CA THR A 105 18.03 -19.50 16.91
C THR A 105 18.78 -19.13 18.18
N ILE A 106 18.67 -19.93 19.24
CA ILE A 106 19.31 -19.68 20.54
C ILE A 106 20.85 -19.52 20.42
N LYS A 107 21.44 -20.04 19.34
CA LYS A 107 22.89 -19.99 19.09
C LYS A 107 23.34 -18.78 18.27
N LYS A 108 22.42 -18.01 17.67
CA LYS A 108 22.75 -16.86 16.82
C LYS A 108 22.56 -15.55 17.58
N SER A 109 23.53 -14.65 17.42
CA SER A 109 23.38 -13.27 17.89
C SER A 109 22.41 -12.51 16.98
N ILE A 110 21.61 -11.60 17.56
CA ILE A 110 20.73 -10.70 16.80
C ILE A 110 21.48 -9.83 15.79
N LEU A 111 22.79 -9.62 16.01
CA LEU A 111 23.63 -8.88 15.07
C LEU A 111 23.89 -9.64 13.77
N THR A 112 23.73 -10.97 13.77
CA THR A 112 23.98 -11.84 12.62
C THR A 112 22.73 -12.11 11.77
N THR A 113 21.55 -11.73 12.26
CA THR A 113 20.26 -11.94 11.57
C THR A 113 19.71 -10.67 10.92
N ARG A 114 20.45 -9.55 10.98
CA ARG A 114 20.06 -8.22 10.53
C ARG A 114 20.79 -7.82 9.24
N PRO A 115 20.16 -7.92 8.06
CA PRO A 115 20.85 -7.67 6.79
C PRO A 115 21.37 -6.26 6.63
N GLU A 116 20.71 -5.26 7.23
CA GLU A 116 21.10 -3.85 7.17
C GLU A 116 22.52 -3.61 7.70
N ARG A 117 23.02 -4.47 8.60
CA ARG A 117 24.38 -4.37 9.15
C ARG A 117 25.48 -4.77 8.17
N PHE A 118 25.13 -5.44 7.08
CA PHE A 118 26.07 -5.97 6.10
C PHE A 118 26.06 -5.15 4.80
N ILE A 119 25.26 -4.09 4.73
CA ILE A 119 25.23 -3.15 3.62
C ILE A 119 26.13 -1.97 3.98
N ARG A 120 27.30 -1.88 3.33
CA ARG A 120 28.30 -0.83 3.62
C ARG A 120 28.36 0.26 2.56
N SER A 121 27.87 -0.04 1.36
CA SER A 121 27.83 0.88 0.23
C SER A 121 26.69 1.89 0.34
N ASP A 122 26.83 3.01 -0.37
CA ASP A 122 25.77 4.03 -0.50
C ASP A 122 24.62 3.58 -1.41
N PHE A 123 24.85 2.55 -2.24
CA PHE A 123 23.90 2.02 -3.21
C PHE A 123 23.65 0.54 -3.02
N VAL A 124 22.41 0.13 -3.28
CA VAL A 124 21.97 -1.27 -3.26
C VAL A 124 21.33 -1.61 -4.59
N LEU A 125 21.67 -2.80 -5.10
CA LEU A 125 20.97 -3.43 -6.22
C LEU A 125 20.23 -4.66 -5.71
N PHE A 126 18.89 -4.59 -5.66
CA PHE A 126 18.07 -5.79 -5.53
C PHE A 126 18.09 -6.53 -6.86
N MET A 127 18.56 -7.78 -6.83
CA MET A 127 18.78 -8.58 -8.02
C MET A 127 18.11 -9.95 -7.88
N PRO A 128 17.30 -10.37 -8.86
CA PRO A 128 16.73 -11.72 -8.87
C PRO A 128 17.82 -12.77 -9.13
N ASP A 129 17.64 -13.98 -8.60
CA ASP A 129 18.53 -15.09 -8.92
C ASP A 129 18.55 -15.42 -10.43
N SER A 130 19.60 -16.11 -10.86
CA SER A 130 19.84 -16.52 -12.23
C SER A 130 19.97 -15.35 -13.20
N THR A 131 20.55 -14.25 -12.73
CA THR A 131 20.83 -13.07 -13.56
C THR A 131 22.30 -12.67 -13.48
N SER A 132 22.78 -11.95 -14.48
CA SER A 132 24.14 -11.42 -14.51
C SER A 132 24.19 -10.03 -15.10
N MET A 133 25.32 -9.38 -14.91
CA MET A 133 25.63 -8.08 -15.49
C MET A 133 26.80 -8.23 -16.47
N SER A 134 26.74 -7.50 -17.58
CA SER A 134 27.79 -7.52 -18.61
C SER A 134 29.06 -6.80 -18.18
N SER A 135 28.91 -5.66 -17.50
CA SER A 135 30.01 -4.75 -17.23
C SER A 135 29.79 -3.93 -15.97
N TRP A 136 30.86 -3.74 -15.19
CA TRP A 136 30.87 -2.79 -14.07
C TRP A 136 30.68 -1.34 -14.56
N TYR A 137 31.19 -1.01 -15.74
CA TYR A 137 31.06 0.33 -16.32
C TYR A 137 29.59 0.72 -16.54
N ASP A 138 28.78 -0.19 -17.09
CA ASP A 138 27.35 0.05 -17.33
C ASP A 138 26.59 0.25 -16.02
N MET A 139 27.02 -0.43 -14.95
CA MET A 139 26.46 -0.23 -13.61
C MET A 139 26.87 1.12 -13.01
N GLN A 140 28.12 1.55 -13.21
CA GLN A 140 28.56 2.88 -12.80
C GLN A 140 27.76 3.98 -13.51
N GLU A 141 27.43 3.82 -14.80
CA GLU A 141 26.57 4.76 -15.51
C GLU A 141 25.16 4.83 -14.90
N ALA A 142 24.59 3.67 -14.51
CA ALA A 142 23.29 3.63 -13.83
C ALA A 142 23.32 4.28 -12.42
N ILE A 143 24.41 4.08 -11.67
CA ILE A 143 24.63 4.73 -10.37
C ILE A 143 24.78 6.25 -10.56
N ASP A 144 25.59 6.69 -11.52
CA ASP A 144 25.76 8.11 -11.84
C ASP A 144 24.46 8.78 -12.28
N LEU A 145 23.62 8.05 -13.04
CA LEU A 145 22.29 8.51 -13.40
C LEU A 145 21.43 8.70 -12.16
N LEU A 146 21.36 7.70 -11.26
CA LEU A 146 20.61 7.78 -10.01
C LEU A 146 21.06 8.99 -9.18
N ILE A 147 22.37 9.22 -9.04
CA ILE A 147 22.95 10.38 -8.33
C ILE A 147 22.48 11.71 -8.93
N LYS A 148 22.51 11.83 -10.27
CA LYS A 148 22.10 13.04 -10.98
C LYS A 148 20.59 13.28 -10.91
N SER A 149 19.79 12.23 -10.75
CA SER A 149 18.33 12.29 -10.80
C SER A 149 17.64 12.06 -9.44
N THR A 150 18.36 12.18 -8.32
CA THR A 150 17.86 11.90 -6.96
C THR A 150 16.63 12.70 -6.55
N LYS A 151 16.38 13.87 -7.15
CA LYS A 151 15.18 14.69 -6.91
C LYS A 151 14.02 14.37 -7.85
N LEU A 152 14.17 13.38 -8.72
CA LEU A 152 13.19 12.99 -9.73
C LEU A 152 12.78 11.53 -9.60
N TYR A 153 13.73 10.67 -9.21
CA TYR A 153 13.50 9.23 -9.09
C TYR A 153 14.11 8.69 -7.80
N SER A 154 13.39 7.76 -7.15
CA SER A 154 13.88 7.05 -5.97
C SER A 154 14.73 5.83 -6.33
N ALA A 155 14.54 5.27 -7.52
CA ALA A 155 15.27 4.11 -8.00
C ALA A 155 15.37 4.05 -9.52
N ILE A 156 16.39 3.33 -9.98
CA ILE A 156 16.58 2.92 -11.37
C ILE A 156 16.23 1.45 -11.49
N VAL A 157 15.35 1.11 -12.43
CA VAL A 157 14.94 -0.26 -12.73
C VAL A 157 15.72 -0.77 -13.94
N LEU A 158 16.37 -1.92 -13.78
CA LEU A 158 17.21 -2.56 -14.78
C LEU A 158 16.51 -3.81 -15.33
N PRO A 159 16.00 -3.81 -16.56
CA PRO A 159 15.31 -4.98 -17.13
C PRO A 159 16.22 -6.20 -17.23
N VAL A 160 15.67 -7.40 -16.98
CA VAL A 160 16.37 -8.67 -17.21
C VAL A 160 16.00 -9.24 -18.57
N LEU A 161 16.91 -9.17 -19.54
CA LEU A 161 16.71 -9.73 -20.87
C LEU A 161 16.65 -11.27 -20.84
N PRO A 162 15.81 -11.89 -21.70
CA PRO A 162 14.98 -11.28 -22.75
C PRO A 162 13.58 -10.82 -22.28
N SER A 163 13.31 -10.79 -20.97
CA SER A 163 11.99 -10.45 -20.44
C SER A 163 11.64 -9.00 -20.76
N GLN A 164 10.38 -8.76 -21.12
CA GLN A 164 9.83 -7.42 -21.23
C GLN A 164 9.39 -6.93 -19.85
N VAL A 165 9.47 -5.61 -19.66
CA VAL A 165 8.99 -4.95 -18.46
C VAL A 165 7.95 -3.90 -18.82
N ASN A 166 6.91 -3.82 -18.00
CA ASN A 166 5.80 -2.90 -18.20
C ASN A 166 5.69 -1.96 -16.99
N CYS A 167 5.36 -0.71 -17.28
CA CYS A 167 5.17 0.30 -16.26
C CYS A 167 3.73 0.31 -15.74
N GLN A 168 3.57 0.44 -14.42
CA GLN A 168 2.27 0.61 -13.77
C GLN A 168 2.33 1.70 -12.69
N LYS A 169 1.22 2.38 -12.46
CA LYS A 169 1.06 3.27 -11.30
C LYS A 169 0.57 2.49 -10.09
N LEU A 170 1.09 2.84 -8.93
CA LEU A 170 0.82 2.19 -7.65
C LEU A 170 0.72 3.28 -6.60
N LYS A 171 -0.40 3.32 -5.88
CA LYS A 171 -0.55 4.16 -4.69
C LYS A 171 -0.99 3.33 -3.50
N PHE A 172 -0.27 3.42 -2.39
CA PHE A 172 -0.72 2.88 -1.11
C PHE A 172 -1.38 3.98 -0.26
N ASP A 173 -2.70 3.90 -0.08
CA ASP A 173 -3.43 4.73 0.87
C ASP A 173 -3.43 4.04 2.24
N VAL A 174 -2.44 4.40 3.07
CA VAL A 174 -2.24 3.82 4.42
C VAL A 174 -3.48 4.03 5.29
N LYS A 175 -4.11 5.21 5.20
CA LYS A 175 -5.29 5.57 5.97
C LYS A 175 -6.47 4.65 5.65
N LYS A 176 -6.61 4.27 4.38
CA LYS A 176 -7.66 3.37 3.88
C LYS A 176 -7.22 1.92 3.70
N TRP A 177 -6.02 1.54 4.15
CA TRP A 177 -5.52 0.17 4.04
C TRP A 177 -5.51 -0.39 2.61
N THR A 178 -5.43 0.48 1.60
CA THR A 178 -5.76 0.12 0.22
C THR A 178 -4.60 0.41 -0.72
N VAL A 179 -4.17 -0.60 -1.49
CA VAL A 179 -3.28 -0.41 -2.64
C VAL A 179 -4.12 -0.25 -3.89
N ILE A 180 -3.81 0.74 -4.71
CA ILE A 180 -4.52 1.07 -5.94
C ILE A 180 -3.55 1.01 -7.10
N TYR A 181 -3.83 0.13 -8.06
CA TYR A 181 -3.15 0.06 -9.34
C TYR A 181 -3.94 0.84 -10.39
N THR A 182 -3.23 1.63 -11.19
CA THR A 182 -3.80 2.31 -12.36
C THR A 182 -2.88 2.16 -13.56
N ASP A 183 -3.45 2.26 -14.76
CA ASP A 183 -2.66 2.26 -15.99
C ASP A 183 -1.78 3.51 -16.06
N SER A 184 -0.59 3.37 -16.66
CA SER A 184 0.38 4.46 -16.75
C SER A 184 0.37 5.13 -18.12
N GLU A 185 0.44 6.46 -18.13
CA GLU A 185 0.64 7.29 -19.33
C GLU A 185 1.98 8.07 -19.32
N SER A 186 2.68 8.18 -18.17
CA SER A 186 3.88 9.06 -18.08
C SER A 186 4.79 8.86 -16.87
N LYS A 187 4.29 8.39 -15.73
CA LYS A 187 5.09 8.14 -14.50
C LYS A 187 4.99 6.69 -14.07
N CYS A 188 6.10 6.15 -13.58
CA CYS A 188 6.21 4.76 -13.18
C CYS A 188 6.41 4.63 -11.68
N ASP A 189 5.45 4.03 -10.98
CA ASP A 189 5.59 3.78 -9.54
C ASP A 189 5.99 2.32 -9.29
N MET A 190 5.60 1.41 -10.20
CA MET A 190 5.92 -0.01 -10.17
C MET A 190 6.26 -0.51 -11.57
N VAL A 191 7.15 -1.52 -11.63
CA VAL A 191 7.47 -2.24 -12.85
C VAL A 191 7.06 -3.71 -12.72
N ILE A 192 6.33 -4.19 -13.73
CA ILE A 192 5.92 -5.60 -13.87
C ILE A 192 6.88 -6.29 -14.83
N GLY A 193 7.38 -7.46 -14.46
CA GLY A 193 8.31 -8.27 -15.26
C GLY A 193 9.59 -8.56 -14.48
N ASN A 194 10.53 -9.29 -15.09
CA ASN A 194 11.80 -9.61 -14.44
C ASN A 194 12.78 -8.44 -14.56
N HIS A 195 13.24 -7.90 -13.43
CA HIS A 195 14.09 -6.72 -13.36
C HIS A 195 14.90 -6.69 -12.06
N GLY A 196 15.96 -5.91 -12.03
CA GLY A 196 16.63 -5.48 -10.79
C GLY A 196 16.26 -4.04 -10.42
N ILE A 197 16.43 -3.67 -9.16
CA ILE A 197 16.14 -2.33 -8.62
C ILE A 197 17.42 -1.77 -8.00
N LEU A 198 17.98 -0.74 -8.62
CA LEU A 198 19.11 0.03 -8.10
C LEU A 198 18.56 1.25 -7.35
N THR A 199 18.89 1.37 -6.07
CA THR A 199 18.44 2.48 -5.22
C THR A 199 19.55 2.85 -4.23
N LYS A 200 19.34 3.91 -3.47
CA LYS A 200 20.24 4.28 -2.39
C LYS A 200 19.97 3.45 -1.15
N THR A 201 21.02 3.16 -0.41
CA THR A 201 20.92 2.48 0.89
C THR A 201 20.04 3.25 1.85
N GLU A 202 20.15 4.59 1.89
CA GLU A 202 19.32 5.44 2.77
C GLU A 202 17.81 5.23 2.55
N SER A 203 17.38 5.07 1.30
CA SER A 203 15.96 4.92 0.94
C SER A 203 15.36 3.62 1.47
N ILE A 204 16.11 2.52 1.44
CA ILE A 204 15.61 1.23 1.95
C ILE A 204 15.69 1.14 3.47
N LEU A 205 16.53 1.94 4.12
CA LEU A 205 16.60 2.01 5.59
C LEU A 205 15.42 2.78 6.21
N GLU A 206 14.67 3.53 5.41
CA GLU A 206 13.41 4.18 5.82
C GLU A 206 12.20 3.22 5.76
N PHE A 207 12.35 2.06 5.10
CA PHE A 207 11.28 1.09 4.97
C PHE A 207 11.01 0.35 6.28
N THR A 208 9.74 -0.03 6.49
CA THR A 208 9.34 -0.83 7.66
C THR A 208 9.98 -2.22 7.64
N ASP A 209 10.02 -2.84 6.46
CA ASP A 209 10.74 -4.10 6.23
C ASP A 209 11.29 -4.12 4.79
N PRO A 210 12.57 -3.77 4.57
CA PRO A 210 13.14 -3.73 3.23
C PRO A 210 13.38 -5.10 2.58
N PHE A 211 13.26 -6.21 3.32
CA PHE A 211 13.64 -7.55 2.82
C PHE A 211 12.49 -8.58 2.84
N ILE A 212 11.28 -8.14 3.20
CA ILE A 212 10.06 -8.96 3.10
C ILE A 212 9.76 -9.33 1.65
N ARG A 213 9.35 -10.58 1.45
CA ARG A 213 9.06 -11.16 0.13
C ARG A 213 7.56 -11.07 -0.20
N PRO A 214 7.15 -10.91 -1.48
CA PRO A 214 8.01 -10.74 -2.66
C PRO A 214 8.71 -9.38 -2.68
N LEU A 215 10.05 -9.39 -2.79
CA LEU A 215 10.92 -8.25 -2.53
C LEU A 215 10.62 -7.06 -3.42
N HIS A 216 10.49 -7.29 -4.73
CA HIS A 216 10.24 -6.23 -5.70
C HIS A 216 8.88 -5.56 -5.44
N LEU A 217 7.83 -6.36 -5.21
CA LEU A 217 6.51 -5.84 -4.87
C LEU A 217 6.52 -5.05 -3.56
N SER A 218 7.19 -5.58 -2.53
CA SER A 218 7.38 -4.90 -1.26
C SER A 218 8.07 -3.55 -1.41
N PHE A 219 9.15 -3.50 -2.21
CA PHE A 219 9.86 -2.27 -2.52
C PHE A 219 8.91 -1.22 -3.10
N TYR A 220 8.13 -1.57 -4.13
CA TYR A 220 7.23 -0.60 -4.78
C TYR A 220 6.11 -0.11 -3.86
N ILE A 221 5.54 -0.99 -3.04
CA ILE A 221 4.50 -0.60 -2.07
C ILE A 221 5.06 0.39 -1.05
N GLN A 222 6.22 0.08 -0.44
CA GLN A 222 6.83 0.95 0.55
C GLN A 222 7.35 2.25 -0.09
N ASN A 223 7.94 2.16 -1.29
CA ASN A 223 8.38 3.33 -2.05
C ASN A 223 7.22 4.23 -2.49
N SER A 224 5.99 3.72 -2.65
CA SER A 224 4.84 4.58 -3.00
C SER A 224 4.43 5.58 -1.92
N LEU A 225 5.00 5.44 -0.71
CA LEU A 225 4.90 6.44 0.36
C LEU A 225 5.87 7.61 0.16
N ASN A 226 6.86 7.44 -0.72
CA ASN A 226 7.74 8.51 -1.18
C ASN A 226 7.17 9.15 -2.45
N ASP A 227 7.30 10.47 -2.58
CA ASP A 227 6.74 11.23 -3.72
C ASP A 227 7.49 11.02 -5.05
N TYR A 228 8.52 10.16 -5.07
CA TYR A 228 9.40 9.98 -6.23
C TYR A 228 9.15 8.63 -6.95
N PRO A 229 8.84 8.66 -8.26
CA PRO A 229 8.67 7.46 -9.08
C PRO A 229 10.00 6.73 -9.33
N VAL A 230 9.93 5.60 -10.04
CA VAL A 230 11.09 4.86 -10.54
C VAL A 230 11.34 5.14 -12.03
N LEU A 231 12.59 4.99 -12.47
CA LEU A 231 12.98 5.14 -13.88
C LEU A 231 13.42 3.79 -14.46
N ILE A 232 12.75 3.33 -15.52
CA ILE A 232 13.21 2.17 -16.29
C ILE A 232 14.38 2.59 -17.17
N TYR A 233 15.53 1.94 -17.01
CA TYR A 233 16.75 2.28 -17.73
C TYR A 233 17.19 1.14 -18.66
N TYR A 234 17.01 1.33 -19.97
CA TYR A 234 17.26 0.31 -20.98
C TYR A 234 18.71 0.23 -21.49
N LYS A 235 19.57 1.20 -21.16
CA LYS A 235 20.98 1.15 -21.57
C LYS A 235 21.79 0.15 -20.75
N THR A 236 21.48 0.02 -19.46
CA THR A 236 22.06 -1.00 -18.58
C THR A 236 21.01 -2.06 -18.33
N VAL A 237 21.29 -3.29 -18.75
CA VAL A 237 20.37 -4.43 -18.61
C VAL A 237 21.05 -5.56 -17.88
N LEU A 238 20.24 -6.37 -17.21
CA LEU A 238 20.64 -7.65 -16.67
C LEU A 238 20.39 -8.73 -17.72
N SER A 239 21.17 -9.81 -17.68
CA SER A 239 21.00 -10.97 -18.56
C SER A 239 20.54 -12.18 -17.77
N SER A 240 19.51 -12.87 -18.23
CA SER A 240 19.09 -14.16 -17.66
C SER A 240 20.15 -15.23 -17.96
N LEU A 241 20.69 -15.86 -16.93
CA LEU A 241 21.67 -16.96 -17.04
C LEU A 241 21.01 -18.31 -17.33
N ARG A 242 19.89 -18.58 -16.66
CA ARG A 242 19.12 -19.83 -16.79
C ARG A 242 17.66 -19.55 -16.48
N MET A 243 16.75 -20.08 -17.30
CA MET A 243 15.34 -20.08 -16.95
C MET A 243 15.11 -21.03 -15.77
N LEU A 244 14.49 -20.52 -14.71
CA LEU A 244 14.11 -21.32 -13.53
C LEU A 244 12.63 -21.68 -13.60
N PHE A 245 12.27 -22.77 -12.92
CA PHE A 245 10.89 -23.23 -12.75
C PHE A 245 10.18 -23.57 -14.06
N SER A 246 10.93 -24.04 -15.06
CA SER A 246 10.35 -24.48 -16.35
C SER A 246 9.53 -25.76 -16.21
N GLU A 247 9.88 -26.62 -15.25
CA GLU A 247 9.14 -27.85 -14.97
C GLU A 247 7.80 -27.55 -14.28
N PRO A 248 6.66 -28.13 -14.73
CA PRO A 248 5.33 -27.82 -14.20
C PRO A 248 5.21 -27.98 -12.68
N HIS A 249 5.86 -29.01 -12.11
CA HIS A 249 5.85 -29.25 -10.67
C HIS A 249 6.56 -28.12 -9.90
N ASN A 250 7.70 -27.66 -10.39
CA ASN A 250 8.48 -26.61 -9.77
C ASN A 250 7.82 -25.23 -9.94
N SER A 251 7.23 -24.96 -11.10
CA SER A 251 6.40 -23.77 -11.32
C SER A 251 5.22 -23.70 -10.34
N TRP A 252 4.50 -24.80 -10.15
CA TRP A 252 3.43 -24.88 -9.16
C TRP A 252 3.93 -24.62 -7.73
N LYS A 253 5.05 -25.23 -7.33
CA LYS A 253 5.66 -24.98 -6.01
C LYS A 253 6.03 -23.51 -5.82
N HIS A 254 6.68 -22.92 -6.82
CA HIS A 254 7.10 -21.52 -6.81
C HIS A 254 5.88 -20.59 -6.64
N LYS A 255 4.85 -20.77 -7.50
CA LYS A 255 3.62 -19.97 -7.45
C LYS A 255 2.92 -20.07 -6.09
N LYS A 256 2.83 -21.28 -5.53
CA LYS A 256 2.22 -21.49 -4.21
C LYS A 256 2.96 -20.73 -3.10
N LEU A 257 4.29 -20.73 -3.13
CA LEU A 257 5.12 -19.99 -2.15
C LEU A 257 5.01 -18.48 -2.37
N GLU A 258 4.96 -18.03 -3.62
CA GLU A 258 4.76 -16.62 -3.96
C GLU A 258 3.41 -16.11 -3.46
N ASP A 259 2.32 -16.87 -3.66
CA ASP A 259 0.99 -16.53 -3.15
C ASP A 259 0.97 -16.44 -1.61
N GLN A 260 1.65 -17.37 -0.92
CA GLN A 260 1.79 -17.33 0.55
C GLN A 260 2.58 -16.11 1.03
N ARG A 261 3.69 -15.79 0.36
CA ARG A 261 4.51 -14.61 0.68
C ARG A 261 3.74 -13.32 0.40
N ARG A 262 2.97 -13.26 -0.68
CA ARG A 262 2.10 -12.13 -1.01
C ARG A 262 1.06 -11.88 0.08
N GLN A 263 0.42 -12.93 0.58
CA GLN A 263 -0.49 -12.83 1.73
C GLN A 263 0.21 -12.30 2.99
N ASN A 264 1.40 -12.81 3.29
CA ASN A 264 2.19 -12.34 4.45
C ASN A 264 2.64 -10.89 4.29
N LEU A 265 3.07 -10.48 3.09
CA LEU A 265 3.44 -9.10 2.77
C LEU A 265 2.29 -8.14 3.07
N PHE A 266 1.12 -8.41 2.51
CA PHE A 266 -0.04 -7.53 2.69
C PHE A 266 -0.52 -7.51 4.14
N LYS A 267 -0.48 -8.66 4.83
CA LYS A 267 -0.77 -8.72 6.27
C LYS A 267 0.21 -7.84 7.07
N ASN A 268 1.52 -7.95 6.82
CA ASN A 268 2.55 -7.24 7.56
C ASN A 268 2.53 -5.73 7.30
N LEU A 269 2.24 -5.29 6.07
CA LEU A 269 2.12 -3.86 5.74
C LEU A 269 0.73 -3.27 6.10
N GLY A 270 -0.19 -4.11 6.61
CA GLY A 270 -1.55 -3.68 6.93
C GLY A 270 -2.35 -3.27 5.70
N ILE A 271 -2.21 -4.01 4.59
CA ILE A 271 -3.03 -3.88 3.39
C ILE A 271 -4.23 -4.81 3.53
N LYS A 272 -5.44 -4.28 3.30
CA LYS A 272 -6.71 -5.00 3.43
C LYS A 272 -7.48 -5.09 2.11
N LEU A 273 -7.16 -4.22 1.16
CA LEU A 273 -7.80 -4.16 -0.15
C LEU A 273 -6.76 -3.81 -1.22
N ILE A 274 -6.86 -4.49 -2.36
CA ILE A 274 -6.14 -4.15 -3.58
C ILE A 274 -7.17 -3.86 -4.65
N LYS A 275 -7.04 -2.69 -5.30
CA LYS A 275 -7.85 -2.30 -6.45
C LYS A 275 -7.01 -2.34 -7.71
N HIS A 276 -7.44 -3.13 -8.68
CA HIS A 276 -6.78 -3.27 -9.98
C HIS A 276 -7.31 -2.26 -10.99
N ALA A 277 -6.50 -1.95 -12.01
CA ALA A 277 -6.89 -1.01 -13.06
C ALA A 277 -8.14 -1.46 -13.84
N ASN A 278 -8.36 -2.77 -13.94
CA ASN A 278 -9.54 -3.35 -14.59
C ASN A 278 -10.81 -3.37 -13.72
N GLY A 279 -10.76 -2.80 -12.51
CA GLY A 279 -11.87 -2.78 -11.55
C GLY A 279 -11.95 -3.99 -10.63
N ASN A 280 -11.10 -5.00 -10.79
CA ASN A 280 -11.06 -6.15 -9.88
C ASN A 280 -10.57 -5.73 -8.49
N GLU A 281 -11.09 -6.38 -7.46
CA GLU A 281 -10.69 -6.17 -6.07
C GLU A 281 -10.20 -7.48 -5.43
N GLU A 282 -9.07 -7.43 -4.72
CA GLU A 282 -8.60 -8.53 -3.87
C GLU A 282 -8.65 -8.10 -2.39
N TRP A 283 -9.18 -8.98 -1.53
CA TRP A 283 -9.42 -8.71 -0.12
C TRP A 283 -8.46 -9.49 0.77
N PHE A 284 -7.81 -8.79 1.70
CA PHE A 284 -6.83 -9.35 2.67
C PHE A 284 -7.20 -8.99 4.12
N GLY A 285 -8.48 -8.73 4.36
CA GLY A 285 -9.03 -8.36 5.66
C GLY A 285 -9.97 -9.42 6.24
N CYS A 286 -10.93 -8.97 7.06
CA CYS A 286 -11.92 -9.88 7.66
C CYS A 286 -12.97 -10.33 6.65
N SER A 287 -13.63 -11.45 6.95
CA SER A 287 -14.78 -12.00 6.23
C SER A 287 -15.86 -12.49 7.21
N LYS A 288 -16.93 -13.09 6.69
CA LYS A 288 -17.99 -13.70 7.52
C LYS A 288 -17.48 -14.86 8.38
N HIS A 289 -16.34 -15.46 8.03
CA HIS A 289 -15.74 -16.61 8.73
C HIS A 289 -14.57 -16.24 9.65
N THR A 290 -14.21 -14.96 9.74
CA THR A 290 -13.10 -14.49 10.60
C THR A 290 -13.60 -13.43 11.57
N ALA A 291 -12.85 -13.19 12.64
CA ALA A 291 -13.09 -12.01 13.47
C ALA A 291 -12.94 -10.72 12.66
N ARG A 292 -13.57 -9.64 13.15
CA ARG A 292 -13.38 -8.28 12.61
C ARG A 292 -11.94 -7.81 12.81
N CYS A 293 -11.52 -6.78 12.09
CA CYS A 293 -10.10 -6.39 12.02
C CYS A 293 -9.55 -5.64 13.25
N PHE A 294 -10.41 -5.19 14.17
CA PHE A 294 -10.02 -4.45 15.37
C PHE A 294 -10.69 -5.08 16.59
N ASP A 295 -10.05 -4.97 17.75
CA ASP A 295 -10.52 -5.58 18.99
C ASP A 295 -11.76 -4.85 19.57
N THR A 296 -12.11 -5.16 20.80
CA THR A 296 -13.17 -4.50 21.56
C THR A 296 -12.89 -3.01 21.65
N VAL A 297 -13.89 -2.21 21.26
CA VAL A 297 -13.79 -0.74 21.30
C VAL A 297 -13.86 -0.29 22.75
N VAL A 298 -12.92 0.57 23.16
CA VAL A 298 -12.86 1.12 24.51
C VAL A 298 -13.05 2.64 24.42
N ASN A 299 -13.97 3.19 25.22
CA ASN A 299 -14.30 4.63 25.25
C ASN A 299 -14.61 5.20 23.85
N ASP A 300 -15.40 4.48 23.05
CA ASP A 300 -15.86 4.90 21.71
C ASP A 300 -14.71 5.17 20.70
N MET A 301 -13.50 4.64 20.98
CA MET A 301 -12.30 4.84 20.16
C MET A 301 -11.68 3.51 19.72
N PRO A 302 -11.92 3.07 18.48
CA PRO A 302 -11.29 1.89 17.91
C PRO A 302 -9.78 2.04 17.73
N GLU A 303 -9.05 0.92 17.82
CA GLU A 303 -7.58 0.86 17.67
C GLU A 303 -7.06 1.59 16.42
N TYR A 304 -7.74 1.44 15.28
CA TYR A 304 -7.27 1.99 14.01
C TYR A 304 -7.18 3.54 14.00
N LEU A 305 -7.97 4.23 14.82
CA LEU A 305 -7.88 5.69 14.95
C LEU A 305 -6.57 6.12 15.59
N TYR A 306 -6.09 5.36 16.60
CA TYR A 306 -4.77 5.57 17.22
C TYR A 306 -3.62 5.28 16.27
N LEU A 307 -3.84 4.43 15.26
CA LEU A 307 -2.87 4.16 14.20
C LEU A 307 -2.88 5.21 13.07
N GLY A 308 -3.67 6.28 13.21
CA GLY A 308 -3.84 7.30 12.16
C GLY A 308 -4.59 6.79 10.92
N ARG A 309 -5.31 5.67 11.06
CA ARG A 309 -6.05 5.01 9.97
C ARG A 309 -7.56 5.17 10.16
N TRP A 310 -8.29 4.88 9.11
CA TRP A 310 -9.75 4.79 9.10
C TRP A 310 -10.21 3.35 9.26
N THR A 311 -11.52 3.12 9.26
CA THR A 311 -12.07 1.77 9.38
C THR A 311 -11.55 0.90 8.23
N PRO A 312 -11.10 -0.34 8.49
CA PRO A 312 -10.67 -1.24 7.44
C PRO A 312 -11.77 -1.44 6.38
N PRO A 313 -11.44 -1.42 5.08
CA PRO A 313 -12.46 -1.46 4.02
C PRO A 313 -13.28 -2.76 4.03
N CYS A 314 -12.68 -3.86 4.49
CA CYS A 314 -13.38 -5.14 4.68
C CYS A 314 -14.44 -5.07 5.78
N CYS A 315 -14.19 -4.27 6.82
CA CYS A 315 -15.17 -4.02 7.88
C CYS A 315 -16.33 -3.16 7.37
N HIS A 316 -16.04 -2.10 6.60
CA HIS A 316 -17.10 -1.34 5.94
C HIS A 316 -17.93 -2.19 4.98
N LYS A 317 -17.29 -3.07 4.20
CA LYS A 317 -18.01 -4.00 3.32
C LYS A 317 -18.98 -4.88 4.13
N ALA A 318 -18.50 -5.48 5.21
CA ALA A 318 -19.34 -6.30 6.10
C ALA A 318 -20.49 -5.48 6.73
N LEU A 319 -20.23 -4.25 7.19
CA LEU A 319 -21.29 -3.37 7.72
C LEU A 319 -22.35 -3.06 6.66
N LYS A 320 -21.95 -2.77 5.42
CA LYS A 320 -22.88 -2.53 4.31
C LYS A 320 -23.75 -3.75 4.02
N GLU A 321 -23.14 -4.94 4.00
CA GLU A 321 -23.88 -6.20 3.83
C GLU A 321 -24.87 -6.42 4.99
N THR A 322 -24.48 -6.17 6.24
CA THR A 322 -25.39 -6.25 7.39
C THR A 322 -26.52 -5.21 7.30
N VAL A 323 -26.25 -3.99 6.84
CA VAL A 323 -27.30 -2.98 6.64
C VAL A 323 -28.30 -3.41 5.59
N HIS A 324 -27.83 -3.92 4.46
CA HIS A 324 -28.71 -4.41 3.39
C HIS A 324 -29.64 -5.50 3.90
N HIS A 325 -29.08 -6.47 4.63
CA HIS A 325 -29.83 -7.55 5.29
C HIS A 325 -30.88 -7.03 6.28
N VAL A 326 -30.48 -6.17 7.22
CA VAL A 326 -31.39 -5.62 8.22
C VAL A 326 -32.50 -4.80 7.57
N PHE A 327 -32.20 -3.99 6.55
CA PHE A 327 -33.20 -3.20 5.86
C PHE A 327 -34.21 -4.05 5.09
N GLU A 328 -33.78 -5.15 4.50
CA GLU A 328 -34.64 -6.13 3.84
C GLU A 328 -35.63 -6.72 4.84
N ILE A 329 -35.14 -7.31 5.94
CA ILE A 329 -35.98 -7.90 7.00
C ILE A 329 -36.98 -6.89 7.57
N LEU A 330 -36.52 -5.68 7.92
CA LEU A 330 -37.40 -4.65 8.49
C LEU A 330 -38.47 -4.17 7.51
N SER A 331 -38.14 -4.12 6.22
CA SER A 331 -39.10 -3.74 5.17
C SER A 331 -40.13 -4.85 4.95
N ASP A 332 -39.71 -6.10 4.95
CA ASP A 332 -40.57 -7.27 4.71
C ASP A 332 -41.59 -7.49 5.83
N CYS A 333 -41.18 -7.30 7.09
CA CYS A 333 -42.13 -7.32 8.21
C CYS A 333 -42.96 -6.02 8.34
N GLY A 334 -42.74 -5.02 7.47
CA GLY A 334 -43.48 -3.76 7.49
C GLY A 334 -43.24 -2.93 8.76
N ALA A 335 -42.03 -3.01 9.31
CA ALA A 335 -41.60 -2.20 10.45
C ALA A 335 -41.24 -0.78 10.00
N ARG A 336 -41.65 0.22 10.79
CA ARG A 336 -41.26 1.61 10.57
C ARG A 336 -39.92 1.88 11.26
N PHE A 337 -38.89 2.05 10.46
CA PHE A 337 -37.54 2.36 10.91
C PHE A 337 -36.98 3.61 10.21
N TRP A 338 -35.87 4.14 10.73
CA TRP A 338 -35.14 5.26 10.15
C TRP A 338 -33.65 5.18 10.49
N LEU A 339 -32.80 5.75 9.64
CA LEU A 339 -31.40 5.97 9.98
C LEU A 339 -31.27 6.89 11.19
N GLU A 340 -30.41 6.51 12.13
CA GLU A 340 -30.18 7.24 13.38
C GLU A 340 -28.69 7.61 13.52
N GLY A 341 -28.37 8.48 14.49
CA GLY A 341 -27.00 8.67 14.96
C GLY A 341 -25.97 8.98 13.86
N GLY A 342 -24.81 8.31 13.94
CA GLY A 342 -23.71 8.48 12.99
C GLY A 342 -24.07 8.05 11.57
N SER A 343 -25.01 7.11 11.43
CA SER A 343 -25.45 6.57 10.14
C SER A 343 -26.26 7.57 9.33
N LEU A 344 -27.23 8.26 9.97
CA LEU A 344 -27.95 9.36 9.31
C LEU A 344 -27.02 10.51 8.94
N LEU A 345 -26.03 10.79 9.79
CA LEU A 345 -25.02 11.82 9.54
C LEU A 345 -24.12 11.46 8.34
N GLY A 346 -23.70 10.20 8.24
CA GLY A 346 -22.96 9.67 7.08
C GLY A 346 -23.76 9.78 5.79
N ALA A 347 -25.04 9.37 5.83
CA ALA A 347 -25.96 9.52 4.71
C ALA A 347 -26.08 10.98 4.24
N ALA A 348 -26.25 11.92 5.18
CA ALA A 348 -26.37 13.34 4.86
C ALA A 348 -25.07 13.98 4.33
N ARG A 349 -23.89 13.44 4.67
CA ARG A 349 -22.60 13.95 4.21
C ARG A 349 -22.17 13.43 2.85
N GLY A 350 -22.41 12.13 2.60
CA GLY A 350 -21.85 11.47 1.42
C GLY A 350 -22.60 10.22 0.98
N GLY A 351 -23.77 9.94 1.55
CA GLY A 351 -24.57 8.78 1.18
C GLY A 351 -23.98 7.43 1.60
N ASP A 352 -23.10 7.41 2.60
CA ASP A 352 -22.37 6.21 3.02
C ASP A 352 -22.05 6.27 4.53
N ILE A 353 -21.54 5.16 5.09
CA ILE A 353 -21.02 5.09 6.46
C ILE A 353 -19.86 6.09 6.59
N ILE A 354 -19.78 6.80 7.73
CA ILE A 354 -18.65 7.70 7.98
C ILE A 354 -17.34 6.89 7.90
N PRO A 355 -16.29 7.36 7.21
CA PRO A 355 -15.14 6.50 6.91
C PRO A 355 -14.40 5.92 8.13
N TRP A 356 -14.62 6.47 9.31
CA TRP A 356 -14.03 6.04 10.57
C TRP A 356 -15.05 5.50 11.58
N ASP A 357 -16.32 5.32 11.18
CA ASP A 357 -17.31 4.62 12.00
C ASP A 357 -17.11 3.10 11.91
N TYR A 358 -17.52 2.40 12.97
CA TYR A 358 -17.35 0.96 13.13
C TYR A 358 -18.65 0.17 13.26
N ASP A 359 -19.79 0.85 13.32
CA ASP A 359 -21.14 0.31 13.46
C ASP A 359 -22.14 1.15 12.64
N VAL A 360 -23.41 0.74 12.69
CA VAL A 360 -24.53 1.46 12.06
C VAL A 360 -25.70 1.52 13.03
N ASP A 361 -26.35 2.67 13.12
CA ASP A 361 -27.46 2.93 14.04
C ASP A 361 -28.79 3.10 13.28
N ILE A 362 -29.83 2.41 13.73
CA ILE A 362 -31.18 2.49 13.22
C ILE A 362 -32.15 2.75 14.37
N GLY A 363 -33.09 3.67 14.19
CA GLY A 363 -34.24 3.83 15.07
C GLY A 363 -35.44 3.03 14.54
N ILE A 364 -36.22 2.43 15.43
CA ILE A 364 -37.45 1.69 15.10
C ILE A 364 -38.59 2.10 16.02
N TYR A 365 -39.83 2.09 15.52
CA TYR A 365 -41.00 2.17 16.40
C TYR A 365 -41.11 0.91 17.26
N LYS A 366 -41.12 1.07 18.59
CA LYS A 366 -41.17 -0.06 19.54
C LYS A 366 -42.38 -0.98 19.35
N ASP A 367 -43.53 -0.40 18.98
CA ASP A 367 -44.76 -1.19 18.73
C ASP A 367 -44.61 -2.12 17.51
N ASP A 368 -43.70 -1.79 16.58
CA ASP A 368 -43.46 -2.56 15.36
C ASP A 368 -42.51 -3.75 15.59
N LEU A 369 -41.86 -3.88 16.77
CA LEU A 369 -41.03 -5.04 17.09
C LEU A 369 -41.81 -6.35 17.00
N SER A 370 -43.11 -6.32 17.32
CA SER A 370 -43.97 -7.52 17.27
C SER A 370 -44.24 -8.02 15.85
N LYS A 371 -43.91 -7.23 14.82
CA LYS A 371 -44.14 -7.58 13.41
C LYS A 371 -43.06 -8.51 12.83
N CYS A 372 -41.85 -8.50 13.39
CA CYS A 372 -40.70 -9.25 12.87
C CYS A 372 -40.35 -10.38 13.84
N GLU A 373 -40.16 -11.59 13.31
CA GLU A 373 -39.88 -12.78 14.13
C GLU A 373 -38.51 -12.67 14.82
N GLU A 374 -37.57 -11.99 14.18
CA GLU A 374 -36.20 -11.73 14.64
C GLU A 374 -36.13 -10.90 15.92
N PHE A 375 -37.23 -10.25 16.32
CA PHE A 375 -37.29 -9.51 17.59
C PHE A 375 -37.89 -10.32 18.74
N LYS A 376 -38.39 -11.55 18.50
CA LYS A 376 -38.88 -12.47 19.53
C LYS A 376 -37.75 -13.19 20.27
N ILE A 377 -36.71 -12.42 20.60
CA ILE A 377 -35.49 -12.88 21.25
C ILE A 377 -35.54 -12.53 22.73
N ASP A 378 -35.31 -13.52 23.59
CA ASP A 378 -35.08 -13.27 25.02
C ASP A 378 -33.64 -12.79 25.24
N ALA A 379 -33.42 -11.92 26.23
CA ALA A 379 -32.13 -11.31 26.53
C ALA A 379 -31.01 -12.30 26.90
N LYS A 380 -31.33 -13.60 27.02
CA LYS A 380 -30.38 -14.69 27.31
C LYS A 380 -29.92 -15.46 26.07
N ASN A 381 -30.60 -15.31 24.94
CA ASN A 381 -30.35 -16.10 23.74
C ASN A 381 -30.09 -15.17 22.56
N ALA A 382 -29.16 -15.55 21.69
CA ALA A 382 -29.05 -14.96 20.36
C ALA A 382 -29.72 -15.91 19.34
N ILE A 383 -30.23 -15.35 18.25
CA ILE A 383 -30.71 -16.13 17.10
C ILE A 383 -29.72 -15.95 15.96
N ILE A 384 -29.43 -17.03 15.26
CA ILE A 384 -28.69 -17.01 14.00
C ILE A 384 -29.71 -17.26 12.90
N ASP A 385 -29.86 -16.32 11.98
CA ASP A 385 -30.79 -16.47 10.86
C ASP A 385 -30.21 -17.37 9.76
N GLU A 386 -31.02 -17.64 8.73
CA GLU A 386 -30.68 -18.55 7.63
C GLU A 386 -29.43 -18.08 6.85
N ASP A 387 -29.17 -16.78 6.82
CA ASP A 387 -28.00 -16.18 6.17
C ASP A 387 -26.78 -16.11 7.10
N GLY A 388 -26.92 -16.48 8.37
CA GLY A 388 -25.84 -16.53 9.35
C GLY A 388 -25.53 -15.21 10.04
N PHE A 389 -26.45 -14.23 10.02
CA PHE A 389 -26.37 -13.05 10.86
C PHE A 389 -26.89 -13.36 12.26
N VAL A 390 -26.32 -12.69 13.27
CA VAL A 390 -26.64 -12.96 14.67
C VAL A 390 -27.44 -11.82 15.26
N TRP A 391 -28.67 -12.11 15.66
CA TRP A 391 -29.58 -11.19 16.31
C TRP A 391 -29.52 -11.40 17.82
N GLU A 392 -29.28 -10.33 18.57
CA GLU A 392 -29.24 -10.36 20.03
C GLU A 392 -29.94 -9.15 20.63
N LYS A 393 -30.45 -9.31 21.86
CA LYS A 393 -31.03 -8.21 22.65
C LYS A 393 -30.04 -7.76 23.71
N ALA A 394 -29.59 -6.52 23.63
CA ALA A 394 -28.64 -5.95 24.58
C ALA A 394 -29.31 -5.68 25.93
N ILE A 395 -28.80 -6.31 26.99
CA ILE A 395 -29.32 -6.17 28.37
C ILE A 395 -29.13 -4.73 28.89
N GLU A 396 -27.98 -4.13 28.59
CA GLU A 396 -27.57 -2.85 29.20
C GLU A 396 -28.34 -1.63 28.66
N GLY A 397 -28.98 -1.75 27.50
CA GLY A 397 -29.54 -0.59 26.80
C GLY A 397 -30.92 -0.78 26.16
N GLU A 398 -31.58 -1.93 26.34
CA GLU A 398 -32.88 -2.25 25.72
C GLU A 398 -32.92 -2.03 24.18
N PHE A 399 -31.81 -2.28 23.51
CA PHE A 399 -31.71 -2.24 22.04
C PHE A 399 -31.41 -3.64 21.48
N TYR A 400 -31.54 -3.79 20.17
CA TYR A 400 -31.20 -5.02 19.46
C TYR A 400 -29.95 -4.80 18.65
N ARG A 401 -29.12 -5.83 18.54
CA ARG A 401 -27.88 -5.81 17.76
C ARG A 401 -27.90 -6.94 16.75
N VAL A 402 -27.56 -6.61 15.51
CA VAL A 402 -27.44 -7.58 14.42
C VAL A 402 -25.98 -7.63 13.99
N GLN A 403 -25.32 -8.74 14.25
CA GLN A 403 -23.91 -8.94 13.96
C GLN A 403 -23.72 -9.65 12.63
N TYR A 404 -22.63 -9.33 11.93
CA TYR A 404 -22.32 -9.89 10.61
C TYR A 404 -22.19 -11.42 10.63
N SER A 405 -21.65 -12.00 11.70
CA SER A 405 -21.71 -13.44 11.98
C SER A 405 -21.35 -13.76 13.43
N GLU A 406 -21.44 -15.03 13.82
CA GLU A 406 -21.00 -15.52 15.14
C GLU A 406 -19.54 -15.16 15.46
N THR A 407 -18.69 -15.18 14.44
CA THR A 407 -17.27 -14.87 14.55
C THR A 407 -17.00 -13.37 14.35
N ASN A 408 -17.74 -12.73 13.44
CA ASN A 408 -17.51 -11.34 13.06
C ASN A 408 -18.53 -10.40 13.71
N ARG A 409 -18.09 -9.72 14.78
CA ARG A 409 -18.91 -8.86 15.64
C ARG A 409 -19.07 -7.41 15.12
N LEU A 410 -18.89 -7.16 13.82
CA LEU A 410 -19.36 -5.93 13.18
C LEU A 410 -20.88 -5.93 13.18
N HIS A 411 -21.53 -4.80 13.43
CA HIS A 411 -22.94 -4.82 13.75
C HIS A 411 -23.71 -3.58 13.34
N VAL A 412 -25.02 -3.78 13.30
CA VAL A 412 -26.06 -2.75 13.22
C VAL A 412 -26.80 -2.76 14.57
N ASP A 413 -26.89 -1.60 15.22
CA ASP A 413 -27.68 -1.39 16.43
C ASP A 413 -29.05 -0.80 16.09
N ILE A 414 -30.10 -1.39 16.65
CA ILE A 414 -31.50 -1.06 16.41
C ILE A 414 -32.13 -0.59 17.72
N PHE A 415 -32.45 0.70 17.79
CA PHE A 415 -32.95 1.39 18.97
C PHE A 415 -34.48 1.53 18.93
N PRO A 416 -35.24 0.85 19.82
CA PRO A 416 -36.69 0.99 19.88
C PRO A 416 -37.11 2.29 20.59
N PHE A 417 -37.90 3.12 19.90
CA PHE A 417 -38.51 4.34 20.45
C PHE A 417 -40.03 4.22 20.52
N TYR A 418 -40.64 4.87 21.51
CA TYR A 418 -42.10 5.03 21.60
C TYR A 418 -42.48 6.51 21.76
N SER A 419 -43.67 6.89 21.28
CA SER A 419 -44.16 8.25 21.40
C SER A 419 -44.81 8.47 22.76
N LYS A 420 -44.36 9.49 23.48
CA LYS A 420 -44.96 9.98 24.72
C LYS A 420 -45.35 11.44 24.51
N ASN A 421 -46.64 11.70 24.31
CA ASN A 421 -47.19 13.04 24.06
C ASN A 421 -46.54 13.77 22.86
N GLY A 422 -46.20 13.04 21.79
CA GLY A 422 -45.59 13.62 20.58
C GLY A 422 -44.07 13.76 20.64
N THR A 423 -43.42 13.27 21.71
CA THR A 423 -41.97 13.14 21.82
C THR A 423 -41.58 11.67 21.75
N MET A 424 -40.65 11.32 20.85
CA MET A 424 -40.05 10.01 20.78
C MET A 424 -39.03 9.84 21.91
N THR A 425 -39.21 8.78 22.70
CA THR A 425 -38.40 8.47 23.88
C THR A 425 -38.12 6.97 23.98
N LYS A 426 -37.18 6.60 24.86
CA LYS A 426 -36.84 5.24 25.26
C LYS A 426 -36.53 5.20 26.75
N ASN A 427 -36.39 4.00 27.31
CA ASN A 427 -36.23 3.83 28.76
C ASN A 427 -34.79 4.04 29.25
N THR A 428 -33.81 3.94 28.35
CA THR A 428 -32.37 3.89 28.64
C THR A 428 -31.63 4.85 27.72
N TRP A 429 -30.59 5.53 28.22
CA TRP A 429 -29.83 6.52 27.46
C TRP A 429 -28.33 6.40 27.73
N MET A 430 -27.53 6.57 26.67
CA MET A 430 -26.08 6.55 26.74
C MET A 430 -25.56 7.92 27.20
N LYS A 431 -25.09 8.02 28.45
CA LYS A 431 -24.68 9.30 29.06
C LYS A 431 -23.55 10.03 28.31
N THR A 432 -22.68 9.29 27.63
CA THR A 432 -21.55 9.84 26.88
C THR A 432 -21.94 10.35 25.49
N HIS A 433 -23.14 10.02 25.00
CA HIS A 433 -23.58 10.28 23.64
C HIS A 433 -24.65 11.38 23.63
N ARG A 434 -24.24 12.63 23.35
CA ARG A 434 -25.17 13.77 23.27
C ARG A 434 -26.34 13.52 22.31
N GLN A 435 -26.07 12.85 21.20
CA GLN A 435 -27.03 12.53 20.16
C GLN A 435 -28.09 11.50 20.57
N ASP A 436 -27.84 10.75 21.64
CA ASP A 436 -28.78 9.81 22.23
C ASP A 436 -29.74 10.57 23.16
N THR A 437 -30.71 11.25 22.55
CA THR A 437 -31.67 12.12 23.23
C THR A 437 -33.07 12.00 22.64
N GLU A 438 -34.07 12.42 23.41
CA GLU A 438 -35.47 12.52 22.98
C GLU A 438 -35.63 13.53 21.86
N PHE A 439 -36.57 13.29 20.95
CA PHE A 439 -36.84 14.18 19.83
C PHE A 439 -38.33 14.26 19.46
N PRO A 440 -38.80 15.36 18.85
CA PRO A 440 -40.19 15.48 18.39
C PRO A 440 -40.57 14.41 17.37
N GLU A 441 -41.68 13.71 17.60
CA GLU A 441 -42.21 12.69 16.68
C GLU A 441 -42.59 13.28 15.31
N SER A 442 -42.80 14.60 15.21
CA SER A 442 -43.03 15.29 13.94
C SER A 442 -41.92 15.06 12.93
N PHE A 443 -40.69 14.75 13.36
CA PHE A 443 -39.59 14.38 12.46
C PHE A 443 -39.81 13.04 11.75
N LEU A 444 -40.69 12.18 12.26
CA LEU A 444 -41.01 10.87 11.67
C LEU A 444 -42.34 10.88 10.90
N LYS A 445 -43.05 12.02 10.85
CA LYS A 445 -44.38 12.15 10.26
C LYS A 445 -44.41 13.24 9.16
N PRO A 446 -44.18 12.89 7.88
CA PRO A 446 -43.81 11.56 7.38
C PRO A 446 -42.31 11.29 7.55
N LEU A 447 -41.92 10.02 7.43
CA LEU A 447 -40.55 9.66 7.08
C LEU A 447 -40.27 10.10 5.64
N THR A 448 -39.01 10.39 5.37
CA THR A 448 -38.48 10.67 4.02
C THR A 448 -37.48 9.58 3.63
N LYS A 449 -36.87 9.73 2.45
CA LYS A 449 -35.81 8.82 1.98
C LYS A 449 -34.52 9.59 1.79
N ILE A 450 -33.39 8.93 2.04
CA ILE A 450 -32.05 9.45 1.79
C ILE A 450 -31.17 8.32 1.23
N GLN A 451 -30.25 8.66 0.33
CA GLN A 451 -29.26 7.71 -0.16
C GLN A 451 -28.32 7.30 0.99
N PHE A 452 -28.17 6.00 1.21
CA PHE A 452 -27.23 5.44 2.18
C PHE A 452 -26.80 4.05 1.73
N VAL A 453 -25.49 3.82 1.64
CA VAL A 453 -24.88 2.55 1.23
C VAL A 453 -25.44 1.96 -0.08
N GLY A 454 -25.82 2.84 -1.02
CA GLY A 454 -26.42 2.47 -2.31
C GLY A 454 -27.92 2.18 -2.29
N LEU A 455 -28.60 2.41 -1.16
CA LEU A 455 -30.04 2.20 -1.00
C LEU A 455 -30.76 3.54 -0.73
N ASP A 456 -32.05 3.60 -1.08
CA ASP A 456 -32.97 4.65 -0.62
C ASP A 456 -33.49 4.30 0.78
N ALA A 457 -32.76 4.72 1.81
CA ALA A 457 -33.03 4.40 3.20
C ALA A 457 -34.09 5.34 3.82
N PRO A 458 -35.00 4.83 4.68
CA PRO A 458 -35.88 5.68 5.48
C PRO A 458 -35.09 6.62 6.40
N ALA A 459 -35.49 7.89 6.44
CA ALA A 459 -34.86 8.92 7.27
C ALA A 459 -35.90 9.89 7.85
N PRO A 460 -35.61 10.52 9.00
CA PRO A 460 -36.44 11.59 9.52
C PRO A 460 -36.60 12.72 8.49
N ASN A 461 -37.79 13.31 8.39
CA ASN A 461 -37.96 14.52 7.59
C ASN A 461 -37.08 15.66 8.12
N ASN A 462 -36.77 16.64 7.27
CA ASN A 462 -35.89 17.74 7.63
C ASN A 462 -34.55 17.26 8.22
N VAL A 463 -33.90 16.27 7.57
CA VAL A 463 -32.66 15.59 8.02
C VAL A 463 -31.64 16.53 8.65
N LYS A 464 -31.35 17.67 7.99
CA LYS A 464 -30.41 18.67 8.54
C LYS A 464 -30.83 19.17 9.91
N LYS A 465 -32.09 19.57 10.08
CA LYS A 465 -32.61 20.08 11.35
C LYS A 465 -32.62 18.99 12.44
N PHE A 466 -32.93 17.75 12.07
CA PHE A 466 -32.87 16.61 12.99
C PHE A 466 -31.43 16.36 13.48
N LEU A 467 -30.46 16.33 12.57
CA LEU A 467 -29.05 16.16 12.89
C LEU A 467 -28.50 17.31 13.73
N GLU A 468 -28.83 18.56 13.38
CA GLU A 468 -28.41 19.72 14.18
C GLU A 468 -29.04 19.76 15.58
N TYR A 469 -30.25 19.23 15.73
CA TYR A 469 -30.89 19.06 17.03
C TYR A 469 -30.10 18.08 17.91
N LYS A 470 -29.69 16.93 17.37
CA LYS A 470 -28.95 15.89 18.10
C LYS A 470 -27.48 16.25 18.35
N PHE A 471 -26.76 16.66 17.30
CA PHE A 471 -25.30 16.84 17.35
C PHE A 471 -24.86 18.30 17.52
N GLY A 472 -25.73 19.26 17.24
CA GLY A 472 -25.41 20.68 17.20
C GLY A 472 -25.29 21.23 15.77
N LYS A 473 -25.39 22.56 15.66
CA LYS A 473 -25.37 23.28 14.38
C LYS A 473 -24.10 23.02 13.57
N GLY A 474 -24.25 22.86 12.27
CA GLY A 474 -23.12 22.68 11.35
C GLY A 474 -22.45 21.30 11.41
N VAL A 475 -23.08 20.31 12.05
CA VAL A 475 -22.50 18.97 12.16
C VAL A 475 -22.22 18.33 10.81
N ILE A 476 -23.08 18.54 9.81
CA ILE A 476 -22.91 17.92 8.47
C ILE A 476 -21.63 18.45 7.84
N GLU A 477 -21.41 19.76 7.91
CA GLU A 477 -20.31 20.47 7.26
C GLU A 477 -18.97 20.35 8.02
N ASN A 478 -18.99 20.01 9.31
CA ASN A 478 -17.80 19.99 10.18
C ASN A 478 -17.57 18.58 10.77
N PRO A 479 -16.92 17.66 10.03
CA PRO A 479 -16.62 16.33 10.54
C PRO A 479 -15.64 16.34 11.72
N LYS A 480 -15.91 15.49 12.71
CA LYS A 480 -15.08 15.28 13.90
C LYS A 480 -14.91 13.78 14.14
N TYR A 481 -13.75 13.38 14.66
CA TYR A 481 -13.56 12.04 15.20
C TYR A 481 -14.28 11.89 16.55
N PRO A 482 -14.63 10.64 16.96
CA PRO A 482 -15.38 10.38 18.20
C PRO A 482 -14.75 11.00 19.45
N ASN A 483 -13.42 11.00 19.54
CA ASN A 483 -12.67 11.76 20.55
C ASN A 483 -11.65 12.66 19.84
N SER A 484 -11.78 13.97 20.01
CA SER A 484 -10.95 14.97 19.30
C SER A 484 -9.64 15.31 20.02
N GLN A 485 -9.28 14.58 21.08
CA GLN A 485 -7.92 14.62 21.59
C GLN A 485 -7.07 13.75 20.67
N ASP A 486 -6.33 14.42 19.79
CA ASP A 486 -5.32 13.78 18.96
C ASP A 486 -4.39 12.98 19.89
N PRO A 487 -4.25 11.65 19.73
CA PRO A 487 -3.32 10.88 20.53
C PRO A 487 -1.84 11.26 20.28
N HIS A 488 -1.59 12.14 19.30
CA HIS A 488 -0.27 12.67 18.95
C HIS A 488 -0.11 14.20 19.16
N SER A 489 -1.07 14.89 19.80
CA SER A 489 -0.90 16.30 20.20
C SER A 489 -0.06 16.48 21.47
#